data_AF-A0A1M5MJH9-F1
#
_entry.id   AF-A0A1M5MJH9-F1
#
_cell.length_a   1.000
_cell.length_b   1.000
_cell.length_c   1.000
_cell.angle_alpha   90.00
_cell.angle_beta   90.00
_cell.angle_gamma   90.00
#
_symmetry.space_group_name_H-M   'P 1'
#
loop_
_entity.id
_entity.type
_entity.pdbx_description
1 polymer ?
#
loop_
_entity_poly.entity_id
_entity_poly.type
_entity_poly.pdbx_seq_one_letter_code
_entity_poly.pdbx_strand_id
1 'polypeptide(L)'
;MIISPIGSVLSPLAATLLVAKAGLVMKEGAVSALAEVAQAVRSVADQLPSQEIVVAESCLRECQTAVVAATEGSWSDEPVQIVAMLASTNDRLDELRLLLAELTKRLHDFADRLASDGSPTGRPAPDSAAAPAQRPFPVDRGWGQRARARLPVRPGGKGPTTGVYVDEDGIEHTVRSGAQEDGLDEELKRFMVEASLVPTKYTNLETSKHVEVMVAYRMRLSGTDRAELAINNRIDRMKYGCRRLLPGVLAPGQMLVIHDDDGTHIFKGKDTSQG
;
A
#
# COMPACT_ATOMS: atom_id res chain seq x y z
N MET A 1 -12.23 16.37 47.17
CA MET A 1 -12.02 15.51 46.00
C MET A 1 -10.90 16.14 45.20
N ILE A 2 -9.70 15.56 45.30
CA ILE A 2 -8.43 16.19 44.96
C ILE A 2 -8.09 15.84 43.51
N ILE A 3 -7.82 16.87 42.70
CA ILE A 3 -7.28 16.77 41.35
C ILE A 3 -5.75 16.76 41.47
N SER A 4 -5.09 15.74 40.92
CA SER A 4 -3.64 15.72 40.72
C SER A 4 -3.32 15.58 39.22
N PRO A 5 -2.34 16.34 38.69
CA PRO A 5 -1.87 16.24 37.32
C PRO A 5 -0.67 15.28 37.22
N ILE A 6 -0.56 14.53 36.13
CA ILE A 6 0.64 13.76 35.77
C ILE A 6 1.40 14.54 34.70
N GLY A 7 2.67 14.81 35.00
CA GLY A 7 3.58 15.62 34.22
C GLY A 7 4.36 14.86 33.16
N SER A 8 4.93 15.68 32.28
CA SER A 8 5.88 15.42 31.21
C SER A 8 7.25 14.95 31.72
N VAL A 9 7.88 13.95 31.07
CA VAL A 9 9.34 13.89 30.91
C VAL A 9 9.72 13.05 29.67
N LEU A 10 10.24 13.67 28.63
CA LEU A 10 11.24 13.06 27.76
C LEU A 10 12.32 14.12 27.49
N SER A 11 13.51 13.90 28.05
CA SER A 11 14.68 14.76 27.85
C SER A 11 15.67 14.06 26.90
N PRO A 12 16.21 14.76 25.89
CA PRO A 12 17.24 14.26 24.99
C PRO A 12 18.63 14.56 25.56
N LEU A 13 19.56 13.58 25.52
CA LEU A 13 21.04 13.68 25.64
C LEU A 13 21.62 12.62 26.58
N ALA A 14 22.02 11.50 25.99
CA ALA A 14 23.21 10.76 26.43
C ALA A 14 23.86 10.14 25.19
N ALA A 15 24.31 11.01 24.30
CA ALA A 15 25.27 10.66 23.28
C ALA A 15 26.66 10.46 23.90
N THR A 16 27.52 9.69 23.21
CA THR A 16 28.98 9.89 23.22
C THR A 16 29.77 9.28 24.39
N LEU A 17 29.94 7.94 24.44
CA LEU A 17 31.17 7.34 24.97
C LEU A 17 31.29 5.84 24.57
N LEU A 18 32.15 5.50 23.59
CA LEU A 18 32.99 4.28 23.47
C LEU A 18 33.30 3.96 21.98
N VAL A 19 34.40 4.50 21.43
CA VAL A 19 34.81 4.25 20.02
C VAL A 19 36.16 3.51 19.85
N ALA A 20 36.95 3.23 20.90
CA ALA A 20 38.33 2.73 20.68
C ALA A 20 38.67 1.31 21.20
N LYS A 21 37.68 0.49 21.59
CA LYS A 21 37.85 -0.96 21.90
C LYS A 21 37.07 -1.87 20.94
N ALA A 22 36.69 -1.31 19.80
CA ALA A 22 35.46 -1.65 19.12
C ALA A 22 35.65 -2.62 17.93
N GLY A 23 36.88 -2.93 17.48
CA GLY A 23 37.07 -3.80 16.30
C GLY A 23 36.52 -5.24 16.44
N LEU A 24 36.55 -5.81 17.65
CA LEU A 24 35.92 -7.10 17.97
C LEU A 24 34.61 -6.94 18.76
N VAL A 25 34.50 -5.89 19.59
CA VAL A 25 33.29 -5.56 20.39
C VAL A 25 32.17 -4.92 19.54
N MET A 26 32.45 -4.33 18.38
CA MET A 26 31.42 -3.78 17.46
C MET A 26 30.73 -4.87 16.66
N LYS A 27 31.34 -6.04 16.49
CA LYS A 27 30.66 -7.17 15.84
C LYS A 27 29.61 -7.77 16.79
N GLU A 28 29.96 -7.97 18.07
CA GLU A 28 28.98 -8.33 19.10
C GLU A 28 27.96 -7.21 19.33
N GLY A 29 28.37 -5.94 19.34
CA GLY A 29 27.48 -4.80 19.51
C GLY A 29 26.50 -4.57 18.34
N ALA A 30 26.91 -4.82 17.08
CA ALA A 30 26.03 -4.69 15.92
C ALA A 30 25.00 -5.83 15.83
N VAL A 31 25.40 -7.05 16.20
CA VAL A 31 24.47 -8.18 16.32
C VAL A 31 23.48 -7.96 17.47
N SER A 32 23.93 -7.37 18.58
CA SER A 32 23.05 -6.94 19.69
C SER A 32 22.07 -5.85 19.25
N ALA A 33 22.53 -4.84 18.51
CA ALA A 33 21.67 -3.74 18.05
C ALA A 33 20.60 -4.22 17.05
N LEU A 34 20.93 -5.12 16.12
CA LEU A 34 19.94 -5.69 15.20
C LEU A 34 18.92 -6.58 15.92
N ALA A 35 19.37 -7.35 16.91
CA ALA A 35 18.47 -8.14 17.75
C ALA A 35 17.53 -7.26 18.59
N GLU A 36 18.02 -6.15 19.14
CA GLU A 36 17.21 -5.17 19.86
C GLU A 36 16.17 -4.51 18.95
N VAL A 37 16.55 -4.13 17.72
CA VAL A 37 15.62 -3.57 16.73
C VAL A 37 14.58 -4.62 16.32
N ALA A 38 14.98 -5.85 16.03
CA ALA A 38 14.05 -6.94 15.72
C ALA A 38 13.06 -7.16 16.86
N GLN A 39 13.52 -7.15 18.11
CA GLN A 39 12.66 -7.30 19.28
C GLN A 39 11.69 -6.12 19.46
N ALA A 40 12.14 -4.89 19.20
CA ALA A 40 11.28 -3.71 19.23
C ALA A 40 10.18 -3.79 18.15
N VAL A 41 10.52 -4.23 16.94
CA VAL A 41 9.55 -4.44 15.85
C VAL A 41 8.50 -5.48 16.25
N ARG A 42 8.90 -6.63 16.80
CA ARG A 42 7.95 -7.64 17.28
C ARG A 42 7.03 -7.07 18.37
N SER A 43 7.59 -6.32 19.32
CA SER A 43 6.81 -5.69 20.37
C SER A 43 5.77 -4.70 19.83
N VAL A 44 6.08 -3.96 18.77
CA VAL A 44 5.11 -3.05 18.13
C VAL A 44 4.04 -3.84 17.38
N ALA A 45 4.41 -4.91 16.66
CA ALA A 45 3.48 -5.78 15.97
C ALA A 45 2.47 -6.41 16.95
N ASP A 46 2.94 -6.87 18.11
CA ASP A 46 2.11 -7.48 19.15
C ASP A 46 1.20 -6.47 19.87
N GLN A 47 1.47 -5.17 19.76
CA GLN A 47 0.64 -4.09 20.31
C GLN A 47 -0.46 -3.60 19.35
N LEU A 48 -0.54 -4.14 18.12
CA LEU A 48 -1.60 -3.79 17.19
C LEU A 48 -2.98 -4.24 17.74
N PRO A 49 -4.05 -3.44 17.58
CA PRO A 49 -5.33 -3.62 18.27
C PRO A 49 -6.22 -4.70 17.63
N SER A 50 -5.65 -5.89 17.41
CA SER A 50 -6.33 -7.00 16.73
C SER A 50 -7.50 -7.53 17.55
N GLN A 51 -7.36 -7.61 18.88
CA GLN A 51 -8.40 -8.10 19.77
C GLN A 51 -9.57 -7.12 19.87
N GLU A 52 -9.29 -5.82 19.96
CA GLU A 52 -10.29 -4.76 20.03
C GLU A 52 -11.17 -4.75 18.79
N ILE A 53 -10.59 -5.01 17.61
CA ILE A 53 -11.32 -5.09 16.34
C ILE A 53 -12.22 -6.32 16.29
N VAL A 54 -11.74 -7.48 16.75
CA VAL A 54 -12.58 -8.69 16.85
C VAL A 54 -13.76 -8.47 17.79
N VAL A 55 -13.55 -7.80 18.93
CA VAL A 55 -14.64 -7.46 19.85
C VAL A 55 -15.63 -6.49 19.20
N ALA A 56 -15.15 -5.43 18.56
CA ALA A 56 -16.01 -4.46 17.86
C ALA A 56 -16.84 -5.11 16.76
N GLU A 57 -16.24 -6.02 15.98
CA GLU A 57 -16.92 -6.79 14.93
C GLU A 57 -18.03 -7.69 15.51
N SER A 58 -17.73 -8.41 16.60
CA SER A 58 -18.74 -9.25 17.29
C SER A 58 -19.92 -8.39 17.77
N CYS A 59 -19.64 -7.27 18.44
CA CYS A 59 -20.68 -6.37 18.93
C CYS A 59 -21.55 -5.79 17.81
N LEU A 60 -20.96 -5.43 16.66
CA LEU A 60 -21.72 -4.90 15.52
C LEU A 60 -22.56 -5.97 14.84
N ARG A 61 -22.09 -7.22 14.74
CA ARG A 61 -22.90 -8.36 14.24
C ARG A 61 -24.07 -8.68 15.16
N GLU A 62 -23.86 -8.65 16.47
CA GLU A 62 -24.93 -8.80 17.46
C GLU A 62 -25.96 -7.68 17.35
N CYS A 63 -25.49 -6.44 17.23
CA CYS A 63 -26.35 -5.26 17.03
C CYS A 63 -27.19 -5.39 15.74
N GLN A 64 -26.57 -5.78 14.63
CA GLN A 64 -27.27 -6.01 13.36
C GLN A 64 -28.35 -7.08 13.50
N THR A 65 -28.03 -8.20 14.16
CA THR A 65 -28.99 -9.29 14.40
C THR A 65 -30.19 -8.81 15.22
N ALA A 66 -29.93 -8.03 16.28
CA ALA A 66 -30.99 -7.48 17.12
C ALA A 66 -31.89 -6.48 16.37
N VAL A 67 -31.31 -5.61 15.53
CA VAL A 67 -32.07 -4.65 14.71
C VAL A 67 -32.93 -5.39 13.68
N VAL A 68 -32.40 -6.40 12.99
CA VAL A 68 -33.18 -7.20 12.03
C VAL A 68 -34.38 -7.84 12.73
N ALA A 69 -34.18 -8.48 13.88
CA ALA A 69 -35.26 -9.11 14.63
C ALA A 69 -36.30 -8.11 15.13
N ALA A 70 -35.88 -6.94 15.62
CA ALA A 70 -36.78 -5.90 16.14
C ALA A 70 -37.61 -5.21 15.04
N THR A 71 -37.16 -5.28 13.79
CA THR A 71 -37.78 -4.60 12.65
C THR A 71 -38.54 -5.54 11.73
N GLU A 72 -38.61 -6.82 12.07
CA GLU A 72 -39.35 -7.83 11.33
C GLU A 72 -40.85 -7.45 11.25
N GLY A 73 -41.38 -7.36 10.03
CA GLY A 73 -42.76 -6.93 9.77
C GLY A 73 -42.97 -5.41 9.74
N SER A 74 -41.92 -4.60 9.92
CA SER A 74 -42.00 -3.17 9.64
C SER A 74 -42.05 -2.92 8.12
N TRP A 75 -42.89 -1.97 7.71
CA TRP A 75 -43.00 -1.52 6.32
C TRP A 75 -42.31 -0.17 6.07
N SER A 76 -41.55 0.34 7.05
CA SER A 76 -40.80 1.59 6.91
C SER A 76 -39.41 1.35 6.30
N ASP A 77 -38.93 2.32 5.53
CA ASP A 77 -37.60 2.26 4.87
C ASP A 77 -36.43 2.46 5.85
N GLU A 78 -36.68 3.10 7.00
CA GLU A 78 -35.65 3.45 7.99
C GLU A 78 -34.92 2.22 8.56
N PRO A 79 -35.61 1.16 9.05
CA PRO A 79 -35.00 -0.12 9.39
C PRO A 79 -34.07 -0.70 8.33
N VAL A 80 -34.49 -0.68 7.07
CA VAL A 80 -33.72 -1.24 5.95
C VAL A 80 -32.41 -0.48 5.79
N GLN A 81 -32.46 0.86 5.90
CA GLN A 81 -31.26 1.71 5.83
C GLN A 81 -30.31 1.46 7.01
N ILE A 82 -30.83 1.31 8.23
CA ILE A 82 -30.01 1.03 9.42
C ILE A 82 -29.32 -0.34 9.28
N VAL A 83 -30.04 -1.38 8.86
CA VAL A 83 -29.47 -2.71 8.63
C VAL A 83 -28.38 -2.68 7.56
N ALA A 84 -28.61 -1.95 6.46
CA ALA A 84 -27.62 -1.79 5.40
C ALA A 84 -26.36 -1.04 5.88
N MET A 85 -26.52 -0.01 6.71
CA MET A 85 -25.38 0.72 7.30
C MET A 85 -24.56 -0.15 8.25
N LEU A 86 -25.22 -0.95 9.10
CA LEU A 86 -24.56 -1.91 9.98
C LEU A 86 -23.81 -3.00 9.19
N ALA A 87 -24.42 -3.54 8.13
CA ALA A 87 -23.76 -4.49 7.24
C ALA A 87 -22.50 -3.89 6.61
N SER A 88 -22.60 -2.69 6.05
CA SER A 88 -21.45 -2.00 5.45
C SER A 88 -20.34 -1.69 6.47
N THR A 89 -20.70 -1.44 7.73
CA THR A 89 -19.72 -1.21 8.80
C THR A 89 -19.02 -2.51 9.20
N ASN A 90 -19.73 -3.64 9.25
CA ASN A 90 -19.15 -4.97 9.45
C ASN A 90 -18.15 -5.32 8.35
N ASP A 91 -18.50 -5.07 7.07
CA ASP A 91 -17.59 -5.32 5.94
C ASP A 91 -16.27 -4.53 6.05
N ARG A 92 -16.35 -3.25 6.45
CA ARG A 92 -15.16 -2.40 6.66
C ARG A 92 -14.29 -2.85 7.82
N LEU A 93 -14.89 -3.38 8.90
CA LEU A 93 -14.12 -3.92 10.02
C LEU A 93 -13.42 -5.22 9.65
N ASP A 94 -14.05 -6.08 8.85
CA ASP A 94 -13.39 -7.30 8.36
C ASP A 94 -12.20 -6.96 7.44
N GLU A 95 -12.36 -5.97 6.55
CA GLU A 95 -11.24 -5.46 5.73
C GLU A 95 -10.10 -4.94 6.59
N LEU A 96 -10.39 -4.11 7.61
CA LEU A 96 -9.39 -3.59 8.54
C LEU A 96 -8.68 -4.72 9.30
N ARG A 97 -9.42 -5.75 9.72
CA ARG A 97 -8.88 -6.92 10.42
C ARG A 97 -7.90 -7.68 9.54
N LEU A 98 -8.22 -7.87 8.26
CA LEU A 98 -7.33 -8.52 7.29
C LEU A 98 -6.06 -7.70 7.05
N LEU A 99 -6.18 -6.37 6.91
CA LEU A 99 -5.03 -5.48 6.74
C LEU A 99 -4.09 -5.51 7.95
N LEU A 100 -4.63 -5.50 9.17
CA LEU A 100 -3.82 -5.59 10.38
C LEU A 100 -3.15 -6.95 10.55
N ALA A 101 -3.82 -8.04 10.19
CA ALA A 101 -3.23 -9.37 10.22
C ALA A 101 -2.04 -9.47 9.26
N GLU A 102 -2.18 -8.93 8.04
CA GLU A 102 -1.10 -8.91 7.05
C GLU A 102 0.06 -7.99 7.50
N LEU A 103 -0.24 -6.81 8.04
CA LEU A 103 0.78 -5.92 8.59
C LEU A 103 1.56 -6.58 9.73
N THR A 104 0.85 -7.23 10.67
CA THR A 104 1.45 -7.95 11.79
C THR A 104 2.43 -9.01 11.28
N LYS A 105 1.97 -9.83 10.33
CA LYS A 105 2.79 -10.86 9.69
C LYS A 105 4.04 -10.27 9.03
N ARG A 106 3.90 -9.19 8.24
CA ARG A 106 5.04 -8.53 7.58
C ARG A 106 6.06 -7.99 8.57
N LEU A 107 5.60 -7.42 9.70
CA LEU A 107 6.49 -6.93 10.75
C LEU A 107 7.25 -8.08 11.44
N HIS A 108 6.58 -9.20 11.71
CA HIS A 108 7.25 -10.40 12.24
C HIS A 108 8.27 -10.96 11.25
N ASP A 109 7.89 -11.12 9.97
CA ASP A 109 8.81 -11.59 8.92
C ASP A 109 10.04 -10.67 8.78
N PHE A 110 9.84 -9.36 8.88
CA PHE A 110 10.93 -8.39 8.86
C PHE A 110 11.84 -8.52 10.07
N ALA A 111 11.28 -8.67 11.28
CA ALA A 111 12.06 -8.90 12.50
C ALA A 111 12.88 -10.20 12.43
N ASP A 112 12.33 -11.27 11.84
CA ASP A 112 13.02 -12.54 11.66
C ASP A 112 14.19 -12.44 10.68
N ARG A 113 14.04 -11.67 9.60
CA ARG A 113 15.13 -11.38 8.67
C ARG A 113 16.25 -10.57 9.35
N LEU A 114 15.89 -9.53 10.11
CA LEU A 114 16.86 -8.74 10.88
C LEU A 114 17.65 -9.60 11.88
N ALA A 115 17.01 -10.57 12.52
CA ALA A 115 17.66 -11.48 13.44
C ALA A 115 18.56 -12.53 12.73
N SER A 116 18.21 -12.90 11.49
CA SER A 116 18.92 -13.93 10.70
C SER A 116 20.17 -13.39 9.99
N ASP A 117 20.15 -12.14 9.51
CA ASP A 117 21.27 -11.50 8.79
C ASP A 117 22.46 -11.14 9.70
N GLY A 118 22.36 -11.40 11.02
CA GLY A 118 23.42 -11.21 12.00
C GLY A 118 24.60 -12.19 11.92
N SER A 119 24.56 -13.22 11.06
CA SER A 119 25.73 -14.09 10.82
C SER A 119 26.65 -13.52 9.75
N PRO A 120 27.89 -13.11 10.07
CA PRO A 120 28.85 -12.62 9.09
C PRO A 120 29.50 -13.83 8.38
N THR A 121 28.75 -14.57 7.57
CA THR A 121 29.36 -15.48 6.60
C THR A 121 29.96 -14.65 5.47
N GLY A 122 31.27 -14.85 5.27
CA GLY A 122 32.13 -14.00 4.46
C GLY A 122 31.57 -13.66 3.09
N ARG A 123 31.72 -12.37 2.76
CA ARG A 123 31.56 -11.80 1.42
C ARG A 123 32.41 -12.61 0.42
N PRO A 124 31.80 -13.34 -0.53
CA PRO A 124 32.54 -13.82 -1.69
C PRO A 124 32.97 -12.61 -2.52
N ALA A 125 34.11 -12.74 -3.18
CA ALA A 125 34.66 -11.74 -4.10
C ALA A 125 33.61 -11.32 -5.17
N PRO A 126 33.71 -10.12 -5.76
CA PRO A 126 32.82 -9.68 -6.83
C PRO A 126 33.13 -10.44 -8.12
N ASP A 127 32.69 -11.70 -8.20
CA ASP A 127 32.49 -12.36 -9.49
C ASP A 127 31.22 -11.79 -10.10
N SER A 128 31.42 -11.09 -11.20
CA SER A 128 30.44 -10.73 -12.24
C SER A 128 29.02 -11.21 -11.93
N ALA A 129 28.26 -10.37 -11.22
CA ALA A 129 26.91 -10.70 -10.82
C ALA A 129 26.04 -10.84 -12.07
N ALA A 130 25.76 -12.09 -12.43
CA ALA A 130 24.61 -12.41 -13.25
C ALA A 130 23.40 -11.69 -12.66
N ALA A 131 22.64 -10.99 -13.51
CA ALA A 131 21.43 -10.27 -13.09
C ALA A 131 20.58 -11.18 -12.19
N PRO A 132 20.08 -10.69 -11.04
CA PRO A 132 19.27 -11.50 -10.14
C PRO A 132 18.15 -12.14 -10.95
N ALA A 133 18.03 -13.46 -10.85
CA ALA A 133 17.00 -14.21 -11.55
C ALA A 133 15.63 -13.63 -11.15
N GLN A 134 14.95 -13.00 -12.11
CA GLN A 134 13.65 -12.39 -11.87
C GLN A 134 12.70 -13.47 -11.36
N ARG A 135 12.18 -13.30 -10.14
CA ARG A 135 11.14 -14.19 -9.63
C ARG A 135 9.96 -14.16 -10.60
N PRO A 136 9.38 -15.31 -10.96
CA PRO A 136 8.21 -15.32 -11.82
C PRO A 136 7.09 -14.54 -11.13
N PHE A 137 6.54 -13.56 -11.85
CA PHE A 137 5.46 -12.73 -11.36
C PHE A 137 4.19 -13.59 -11.17
N PRO A 138 3.43 -13.43 -10.07
CA PRO A 138 2.47 -14.43 -9.59
C PRO A 138 1.14 -14.51 -10.38
N VAL A 139 1.04 -13.92 -11.57
CA VAL A 139 -0.17 -14.03 -12.40
C VAL A 139 0.07 -14.71 -13.74
N ASP A 140 -0.92 -15.52 -14.14
CA ASP A 140 -0.96 -16.15 -15.45
C ASP A 140 -1.35 -15.17 -16.56
N ARG A 141 -1.09 -15.56 -17.81
CA ARG A 141 -1.37 -14.73 -19.01
C ARG A 141 -2.84 -14.30 -19.17
N GLY A 142 -3.78 -14.96 -18.50
CA GLY A 142 -5.21 -14.68 -18.57
C GLY A 142 -5.74 -13.80 -17.44
N TRP A 143 -4.90 -13.43 -16.46
CA TRP A 143 -5.34 -12.66 -15.29
C TRP A 143 -6.02 -11.35 -15.68
N GLY A 144 -5.39 -10.54 -16.54
CA GLY A 144 -5.93 -9.24 -16.95
C GLY A 144 -7.34 -9.33 -17.56
N GLN A 145 -7.60 -10.36 -18.37
CA GLN A 145 -8.93 -10.58 -18.95
C GLN A 145 -9.97 -10.94 -17.88
N ARG A 146 -9.63 -11.83 -16.94
CA ARG A 146 -10.52 -12.23 -15.84
C ARG A 146 -10.76 -11.07 -14.85
N ALA A 147 -9.73 -10.30 -14.54
CA ALA A 147 -9.83 -9.12 -13.70
C ALA A 147 -10.76 -8.07 -14.33
N ARG A 148 -10.59 -7.75 -15.63
CA ARG A 148 -11.49 -6.83 -16.34
C ARG A 148 -12.94 -7.31 -16.38
N ALA A 149 -13.18 -8.61 -16.54
CA ALA A 149 -14.54 -9.16 -16.56
C ALA A 149 -15.29 -9.01 -15.21
N ARG A 150 -14.55 -8.84 -14.10
CA ARG A 150 -15.12 -8.58 -12.76
C ARG A 150 -15.37 -7.10 -12.48
N LEU A 151 -14.84 -6.19 -13.29
CA LEU A 151 -14.98 -4.74 -13.05
C LEU A 151 -16.39 -4.26 -13.40
N PRO A 152 -16.91 -3.24 -12.68
CA PRO A 152 -18.24 -2.71 -12.96
C PRO A 152 -18.28 -2.08 -14.36
N VAL A 153 -19.41 -2.26 -15.05
CA VAL A 153 -19.69 -1.60 -16.32
C VAL A 153 -19.90 -0.10 -16.07
N ARG A 154 -19.30 0.75 -16.90
CA ARG A 154 -19.51 2.21 -16.86
C ARG A 154 -20.73 2.59 -17.70
N PRO A 155 -21.85 3.04 -17.10
CA PRO A 155 -23.05 3.39 -17.87
C PRO A 155 -22.74 4.49 -18.89
N GLY A 156 -22.93 4.17 -20.17
CA GLY A 156 -22.62 5.09 -21.28
C GLY A 156 -21.15 5.52 -21.37
N GLY A 157 -20.21 4.75 -20.79
CA GLY A 157 -18.78 5.10 -20.75
C GLY A 157 -18.46 6.30 -19.86
N LYS A 158 -19.38 6.68 -18.96
CA LYS A 158 -19.24 7.81 -18.03
C LYS A 158 -19.06 7.32 -16.59
N GLY A 159 -18.63 8.24 -15.72
CA GLY A 159 -18.37 7.96 -14.31
C GLY A 159 -16.92 7.57 -14.03
N PRO A 160 -16.59 7.31 -12.76
CA PRO A 160 -15.22 7.03 -12.34
C PRO A 160 -14.70 5.73 -12.96
N THR A 161 -13.44 5.74 -13.35
CA THR A 161 -12.70 4.52 -13.69
C THR A 161 -12.51 3.71 -12.40
N THR A 162 -12.77 2.41 -12.47
CA THR A 162 -12.45 1.44 -11.43
C THR A 162 -11.40 0.49 -11.99
N GLY A 163 -10.48 0.08 -11.14
CA GLY A 163 -9.48 -0.91 -11.48
C GLY A 163 -9.19 -1.83 -10.31
N VAL A 164 -8.50 -2.91 -10.64
CA VAL A 164 -7.94 -3.87 -9.70
C VAL A 164 -6.51 -4.13 -10.13
N TYR A 165 -5.56 -4.06 -9.23
CA TYR A 165 -4.17 -4.41 -9.52
C TYR A 165 -3.65 -5.50 -8.59
N VAL A 166 -2.70 -6.26 -9.08
CA VAL A 166 -1.96 -7.26 -8.33
C VAL A 166 -0.50 -6.82 -8.25
N ASP A 167 0.07 -6.86 -7.04
CA ASP A 167 1.48 -6.56 -6.81
C ASP A 167 2.38 -7.80 -6.98
N GLU A 168 3.66 -7.64 -6.70
CA GLU A 168 4.67 -8.71 -6.81
C GLU A 168 4.50 -9.84 -5.78
N ASP A 169 3.80 -9.57 -4.68
CA ASP A 169 3.46 -10.56 -3.66
C ASP A 169 2.19 -11.36 -4.06
N GLY A 170 1.51 -10.95 -5.13
CA GLY A 170 0.27 -11.56 -5.60
C GLY A 170 -0.96 -11.06 -4.87
N ILE A 171 -0.85 -9.96 -4.11
CA ILE A 171 -1.97 -9.38 -3.38
C ILE A 171 -2.78 -8.49 -4.33
N GLU A 172 -4.10 -8.71 -4.35
CA GLU A 172 -5.05 -7.98 -5.18
C GLU A 172 -5.59 -6.75 -4.43
N HIS A 173 -5.52 -5.59 -5.06
CA HIS A 173 -5.92 -4.29 -4.51
C HIS A 173 -6.94 -3.62 -5.43
N THR A 174 -7.98 -3.01 -4.86
CA THR A 174 -8.95 -2.22 -5.62
C THR A 174 -8.54 -0.75 -5.68
N VAL A 175 -8.79 -0.09 -6.80
CA VAL A 175 -8.51 1.34 -7.00
C VAL A 175 -9.64 2.01 -7.79
N ARG A 176 -9.94 3.27 -7.47
CA ARG A 176 -10.99 4.05 -8.13
C ARG A 176 -10.50 5.46 -8.40
N SER A 177 -10.75 5.98 -9.61
CA SER A 177 -10.38 7.34 -9.99
C SER A 177 -11.17 8.37 -9.20
N GLY A 178 -10.56 9.52 -8.94
CA GLY A 178 -11.17 10.63 -8.21
C GLY A 178 -10.25 11.14 -7.11
N ALA A 179 -10.73 12.14 -6.36
CA ALA A 179 -10.06 12.60 -5.16
C ALA A 179 -10.00 11.45 -4.15
N GLN A 180 -8.85 11.27 -3.52
CA GLN A 180 -8.66 10.24 -2.50
C GLN A 180 -8.77 10.86 -1.12
N GLU A 181 -9.35 10.13 -0.16
CA GLU A 181 -9.49 10.61 1.21
C GLU A 181 -8.13 10.76 1.92
N ASP A 182 -7.14 9.98 1.50
CA ASP A 182 -5.75 10.03 1.98
C ASP A 182 -4.93 11.19 1.38
N GLY A 183 -5.49 11.94 0.42
CA GLY A 183 -4.81 13.05 -0.26
C GLY A 183 -3.74 12.63 -1.27
N LEU A 184 -3.67 11.34 -1.65
CA LEU A 184 -2.69 10.81 -2.60
C LEU A 184 -2.69 11.58 -3.93
N ASP A 185 -3.85 12.04 -4.40
CA ASP A 185 -3.97 12.77 -5.66
C ASP A 185 -3.34 14.16 -5.62
N GLU A 186 -3.34 14.84 -4.46
CA GLU A 186 -2.67 16.13 -4.28
C GLU A 186 -1.15 15.95 -4.05
N GLU A 187 -0.73 14.89 -3.36
CA GLU A 187 0.68 14.54 -3.24
C GLU A 187 1.29 14.18 -4.61
N LEU A 188 0.63 13.30 -5.36
CA LEU A 188 1.04 12.90 -6.71
C LEU A 188 1.13 14.10 -7.65
N LYS A 189 0.15 15.01 -7.58
CA LYS A 189 0.17 16.24 -8.36
C LYS A 189 1.38 17.12 -8.04
N ARG A 190 1.72 17.28 -6.75
CA ARG A 190 2.92 18.01 -6.33
C ARG A 190 4.18 17.34 -6.87
N PHE A 191 4.29 16.02 -6.70
CA PHE A 191 5.39 15.23 -7.24
C PHE A 191 5.55 15.41 -8.76
N MET A 192 4.47 15.38 -9.54
CA MET A 192 4.54 15.57 -10.99
C MET A 192 5.08 16.94 -11.40
N VAL A 193 4.82 17.98 -10.62
CA VAL A 193 5.36 19.34 -10.83
C VAL A 193 6.84 19.39 -10.44
N GLU A 194 7.18 18.88 -9.26
CA GLU A 194 8.57 18.86 -8.74
C GLU A 194 9.51 18.04 -9.63
N ALA A 195 9.03 16.90 -10.12
CA ALA A 195 9.75 16.04 -11.06
C ALA A 195 9.72 16.59 -12.50
N SER A 196 9.19 17.79 -12.74
CA SER A 196 9.11 18.44 -14.06
C SER A 196 8.39 17.59 -15.13
N LEU A 197 7.49 16.68 -14.71
CA LEU A 197 6.68 15.86 -15.62
C LEU A 197 5.55 16.68 -16.25
N VAL A 198 5.09 17.70 -15.53
CA VAL A 198 4.12 18.70 -15.98
C VAL A 198 4.61 20.11 -15.65
N PRO A 199 4.28 21.13 -16.47
CA PRO A 199 4.66 22.50 -16.17
C PRO A 199 3.98 23.04 -14.91
N THR A 200 4.67 23.89 -14.16
CA THR A 200 4.19 24.50 -12.89
C THR A 200 2.85 25.25 -13.00
N LYS A 201 2.51 25.75 -14.20
CA LYS A 201 1.24 26.45 -14.45
C LYS A 201 0.00 25.54 -14.48
N TYR A 202 0.16 24.22 -14.47
CA TYR A 202 -0.95 23.27 -14.45
C TYR A 202 -1.36 22.97 -13.01
N THR A 203 -2.07 23.91 -12.39
CA THR A 203 -2.55 23.80 -11.00
C THR A 203 -3.78 22.90 -10.84
N ASN A 204 -4.47 22.57 -11.94
CA ASN A 204 -5.58 21.62 -11.94
C ASN A 204 -5.28 20.45 -12.88
N LEU A 205 -4.50 19.48 -12.39
CA LEU A 205 -4.09 18.31 -13.13
C LEU A 205 -5.00 17.13 -12.79
N GLU A 206 -6.14 17.01 -13.46
CA GLU A 206 -7.08 15.89 -13.27
C GLU A 206 -6.42 14.52 -13.49
N THR A 207 -5.31 14.45 -14.25
CA THR A 207 -4.55 13.22 -14.43
C THR A 207 -4.08 12.63 -13.10
N SER A 208 -3.79 13.42 -12.05
CA SER A 208 -3.35 12.87 -10.76
C SER A 208 -4.42 11.99 -10.08
N LYS A 209 -5.69 12.14 -10.48
CA LYS A 209 -6.82 11.33 -10.01
C LYS A 209 -7.07 10.08 -10.86
N HIS A 210 -6.30 9.87 -11.93
CA HIS A 210 -6.44 8.69 -12.78
C HIS A 210 -5.82 7.46 -12.11
N VAL A 211 -6.49 6.31 -12.22
CA VAL A 211 -6.10 5.07 -11.52
C VAL A 211 -4.68 4.61 -11.88
N GLU A 212 -4.28 4.81 -13.13
CA GLU A 212 -3.01 4.36 -13.67
C GLU A 212 -1.83 5.04 -12.98
N VAL A 213 -1.89 6.38 -12.85
CA VAL A 213 -0.80 7.14 -12.23
C VAL A 213 -0.82 7.03 -10.71
N MET A 214 -1.99 6.84 -10.09
CA MET A 214 -2.08 6.54 -8.66
C MET A 214 -1.41 5.20 -8.34
N VAL A 215 -1.68 4.15 -9.12
CA VAL A 215 -1.02 2.85 -8.93
C VAL A 215 0.49 2.95 -9.18
N ALA A 216 0.92 3.62 -10.26
CA ALA A 216 2.35 3.83 -10.51
C ALA A 216 3.04 4.61 -9.37
N TYR A 217 2.35 5.58 -8.77
CA TYR A 217 2.90 6.33 -7.64
C TYR A 217 2.96 5.50 -6.36
N ARG A 218 1.94 4.68 -6.08
CA ARG A 218 1.97 3.70 -4.99
C ARG A 218 3.15 2.74 -5.15
N MET A 219 3.38 2.20 -6.36
CA MET A 219 4.55 1.38 -6.65
C MET A 219 5.86 2.11 -6.34
N ARG A 220 5.98 3.38 -6.74
CA ARG A 220 7.17 4.19 -6.43
C ARG A 220 7.38 4.34 -4.92
N LEU A 221 6.32 4.56 -4.15
CA LEU A 221 6.40 4.73 -2.69
C LEU A 221 6.71 3.41 -1.97
N SER A 222 6.12 2.30 -2.40
CA SER A 222 6.30 0.98 -1.79
C SER A 222 7.60 0.29 -2.20
N GLY A 223 8.21 0.72 -3.31
CA GLY A 223 9.35 0.02 -3.92
C GLY A 223 8.93 -1.23 -4.72
N THR A 224 7.65 -1.42 -5.02
CA THR A 224 7.17 -2.58 -5.78
C THR A 224 7.72 -2.57 -7.20
N ASP A 225 8.46 -3.62 -7.58
CA ASP A 225 9.14 -3.68 -8.87
C ASP A 225 8.17 -3.89 -10.03
N ARG A 226 7.10 -4.66 -9.82
CA ARG A 226 6.11 -4.96 -10.85
C ARG A 226 4.69 -5.01 -10.30
N ALA A 227 3.76 -4.50 -11.09
CA ALA A 227 2.33 -4.71 -10.87
C ALA A 227 1.60 -4.92 -12.20
N GLU A 228 0.47 -5.63 -12.17
CA GLU A 228 -0.47 -5.69 -13.28
C GLU A 228 -1.79 -5.05 -12.85
N LEU A 229 -2.35 -4.16 -13.67
CA LEU A 229 -3.54 -3.36 -13.38
C LEU A 229 -4.57 -3.60 -14.48
N ALA A 230 -5.77 -4.02 -14.09
CA ALA A 230 -6.94 -4.08 -14.98
C ALA A 230 -7.86 -2.88 -14.71
N ILE A 231 -8.33 -2.21 -15.77
CA ILE A 231 -9.24 -1.06 -15.67
C ILE A 231 -10.46 -1.20 -16.59
N ASN A 232 -11.56 -0.54 -16.22
CA ASN A 232 -12.82 -0.50 -16.99
C ASN A 232 -12.95 0.74 -17.88
N ASN A 233 -11.83 1.36 -18.26
CA ASN A 233 -11.75 2.51 -19.15
C ASN A 233 -10.49 2.42 -19.99
N ARG A 234 -10.35 3.26 -21.02
CA ARG A 234 -9.14 3.37 -21.83
C ARG A 234 -8.12 4.30 -21.20
N ILE A 235 -6.84 3.97 -21.36
CA ILE A 235 -5.73 4.83 -20.95
C ILE A 235 -5.73 6.11 -21.79
N ASP A 236 -5.65 7.26 -21.12
CA ASP A 236 -5.58 8.56 -21.79
C ASP A 236 -4.26 8.74 -22.58
N ARG A 237 -4.40 9.22 -23.82
CA ARG A 237 -3.33 9.45 -24.81
C ARG A 237 -2.98 10.94 -24.99
N MET A 238 -3.63 11.84 -24.26
CA MET A 238 -3.41 13.28 -24.36
C MET A 238 -1.98 13.68 -23.93
N LYS A 239 -1.58 14.93 -24.23
CA LYS A 239 -0.22 15.46 -23.99
C LYS A 239 0.24 15.34 -22.53
N TYR A 240 -0.67 15.36 -21.57
CA TYR A 240 -0.42 15.11 -20.14
C TYR A 240 -1.28 13.95 -19.63
N GLY A 241 -1.64 13.03 -20.51
CA GLY A 241 -2.35 11.80 -20.18
C GLY A 241 -1.41 10.74 -19.61
N CYS A 242 -2.01 9.74 -18.98
CA CYS A 242 -1.31 8.66 -18.28
C CYS A 242 -0.23 8.00 -19.15
N ARG A 243 -0.51 7.76 -20.44
CA ARG A 243 0.44 7.10 -21.35
C ARG A 243 1.81 7.78 -21.41
N ARG A 244 1.85 9.12 -21.29
CA ARG A 244 3.09 9.90 -21.34
C ARG A 244 3.71 10.11 -19.96
N LEU A 245 2.90 10.20 -18.91
CA LEU A 245 3.37 10.45 -17.55
C LEU A 245 3.91 9.20 -16.86
N LEU A 246 3.32 8.03 -17.10
CA LEU A 246 3.64 6.78 -16.40
C LEU A 246 5.14 6.46 -16.36
N PRO A 247 5.92 6.57 -17.46
CA PRO A 247 7.36 6.29 -17.39
C PRO A 247 8.17 7.23 -16.48
N GLY A 248 7.66 8.45 -16.21
CA GLY A 248 8.29 9.39 -15.28
C GLY A 248 7.78 9.26 -13.84
N VAL A 249 6.56 8.75 -13.66
CA VAL A 249 5.98 8.47 -12.34
C VAL A 249 6.58 7.21 -11.74
N LEU A 250 6.78 6.16 -12.53
CA LEU A 250 7.47 4.94 -12.09
C LEU A 250 8.93 5.26 -11.71
N ALA A 251 9.46 4.55 -10.71
CA ALA A 251 10.89 4.59 -10.40
C ALA A 251 11.70 3.77 -11.43
N PRO A 252 12.99 4.06 -11.63
CA PRO A 252 13.91 3.23 -12.41
C PRO A 252 13.75 1.73 -12.12
N GLY A 253 13.67 0.91 -13.18
CA GLY A 253 13.50 -0.55 -13.06
C GLY A 253 12.07 -1.04 -12.86
N GLN A 254 11.15 -0.19 -12.39
CA GLN A 254 9.75 -0.60 -12.15
C GLN A 254 8.97 -0.82 -13.45
N MET A 255 8.02 -1.76 -13.42
CA MET A 255 7.17 -2.13 -14.55
C MET A 255 5.68 -2.20 -14.17
N LEU A 256 4.85 -1.39 -14.82
CA LEU A 256 3.40 -1.48 -14.71
C LEU A 256 2.80 -2.00 -16.00
N VAL A 257 2.11 -3.13 -15.93
CA VAL A 257 1.30 -3.67 -17.04
C VAL A 257 -0.13 -3.23 -16.83
N ILE A 258 -0.77 -2.64 -17.84
CA ILE A 258 -2.15 -2.17 -17.77
C ILE A 258 -2.98 -2.89 -18.82
N HIS A 259 -4.10 -3.48 -18.39
CA HIS A 259 -5.13 -4.07 -19.24
C HIS A 259 -6.33 -3.12 -19.27
N ASP A 260 -6.60 -2.55 -20.44
CA ASP A 260 -7.68 -1.60 -20.69
C ASP A 260 -8.57 -2.06 -21.86
N ASP A 261 -9.56 -1.26 -22.26
CA ASP A 261 -10.45 -1.62 -23.38
C ASP A 261 -9.74 -1.80 -24.74
N ASP A 262 -8.57 -1.18 -24.92
CA ASP A 262 -7.79 -1.22 -26.15
C ASP A 262 -6.76 -2.37 -26.16
N GLY A 263 -6.46 -2.98 -24.99
CA GLY A 263 -5.59 -4.15 -24.88
C GLY A 263 -4.66 -4.09 -23.68
N THR A 264 -3.48 -4.68 -23.84
CA THR A 264 -2.44 -4.73 -22.80
C THR A 264 -1.31 -3.78 -23.15
N HIS A 265 -0.90 -2.95 -22.19
CA HIS A 265 0.14 -1.93 -22.32
C HIS A 265 1.19 -2.15 -21.26
N ILE A 266 2.47 -2.00 -21.60
CA ILE A 266 3.58 -2.17 -20.65
C ILE A 266 4.30 -0.83 -20.52
N PHE A 267 4.38 -0.32 -19.29
CA PHE A 267 5.10 0.90 -18.94
C PHE A 267 6.29 0.54 -18.06
N LYS A 268 7.43 1.19 -18.32
CA LYS A 268 8.65 1.03 -17.54
C LYS A 268 9.12 2.39 -17.04
N GLY A 269 9.62 2.44 -15.80
CA GLY A 269 10.25 3.64 -15.27
C GLY A 269 11.52 4.01 -16.02
N LYS A 270 11.74 5.31 -16.20
CA LYS A 270 12.94 5.83 -16.86
C LYS A 270 14.08 5.96 -15.87
N ASP A 271 15.28 5.55 -16.30
CA ASP A 271 16.52 5.93 -15.62
C ASP A 271 16.74 7.43 -15.81
N THR A 272 16.89 8.16 -14.71
CA THR A 272 17.16 9.61 -14.71
C THR A 272 18.60 9.95 -15.11
N SER A 273 19.42 8.96 -15.48
CA SER A 273 20.85 9.11 -15.79
C SER A 273 21.19 9.46 -17.24
N GLN A 274 20.19 9.77 -18.09
CA GLN A 274 20.41 10.16 -19.50
C GLN A 274 19.77 11.50 -19.90
N GLY A 275 19.68 12.45 -18.96
CA GLY A 275 19.20 13.82 -19.21
C GLY A 275 20.31 14.85 -19.16
#